data_AF-D3DJ63-F1
#
_entry.id   AF-D3DJ63-F1
#
_cell.length_a   1.000
_cell.length_b   1.000
_cell.length_c   1.000
_cell.angle_alpha   90.00
_cell.angle_beta   90.00
_cell.angle_gamma   90.00
#
_symmetry.space_group_name_H-M   'P 1'
#
loop_
_entity.id
_entity.type
_entity.pdbx_description
1 polymer ?
#
loop_
_entity_poly.entity_id
_entity_poly.type
_entity_poly.pdbx_seq_one_letter_code
_entity_poly.pdbx_strand_id
1 'polypeptide(L)'
;MVSEGLLNIYRRRAKQFYYAFLTFLSLVLLGSLILYPFFKLPLPAKMLIYASSLVLLVAMFSIPISLVIRKRGFPVISDTDPYWSYTATRRYFWSFVIAGLPFGVAFLIYIIFTSLLVLFIGYFLTLCGLILVRPREEDVV
;
A
#
# COMPACT_ATOMS: atom_id res chain seq x y z
N MET A 1 -22.03 7.26 -23.67
CA MET A 1 -20.77 7.02 -24.42
C MET A 1 -19.67 7.90 -23.86
N VAL A 2 -18.87 7.36 -22.94
CA VAL A 2 -17.67 8.05 -22.44
C VAL A 2 -16.65 8.10 -23.58
N SER A 3 -16.15 9.30 -23.89
CA SER A 3 -15.07 9.49 -24.87
C SER A 3 -13.84 8.64 -24.49
N GLU A 4 -13.26 7.90 -25.43
CA GLU A 4 -12.02 7.13 -25.23
C GLU A 4 -10.88 7.98 -24.61
N GLY A 5 -10.88 9.29 -24.86
CA GLY A 5 -9.94 10.23 -24.26
C GLY A 5 -10.05 10.32 -22.73
N LEU A 6 -11.26 10.25 -22.17
CA LEU A 6 -11.50 10.36 -20.73
C LEU A 6 -11.05 9.11 -19.97
N LEU A 7 -11.31 7.93 -20.53
CA LEU A 7 -10.84 6.63 -20.02
C LEU A 7 -9.30 6.58 -19.95
N ASN A 8 -8.63 7.10 -20.98
CA ASN A 8 -7.17 7.17 -21.01
C ASN A 8 -6.60 8.10 -19.93
N ILE A 9 -7.23 9.27 -19.71
CA ILE A 9 -6.84 10.20 -18.65
C ILE A 9 -7.01 9.54 -17.27
N TYR A 10 -8.11 8.84 -17.05
CA TYR A 10 -8.37 8.12 -15.81
C TYR A 10 -7.28 7.08 -15.52
N ARG A 11 -6.98 6.22 -16.50
CA ARG A 11 -5.96 5.16 -16.36
C ARG A 11 -4.58 5.76 -16.07
N ARG A 12 -4.24 6.87 -16.73
CA ARG A 12 -2.98 7.59 -16.48
C ARG A 12 -2.90 8.09 -15.04
N ARG A 13 -3.97 8.69 -14.51
CA ARG A 13 -4.04 9.19 -13.13
C ARG A 13 -3.98 8.06 -12.09
N ALA A 14 -4.65 6.95 -12.34
CA ALA A 14 -4.58 5.76 -11.47
C ALA A 14 -3.14 5.26 -11.34
N LYS A 15 -2.43 5.17 -12.47
CA LYS A 15 -1.02 4.76 -12.51
C LYS A 15 -0.13 5.79 -11.82
N GLN A 16 -0.32 7.09 -12.06
CA GLN A 16 0.44 8.15 -11.37
C GLN A 16 0.26 8.07 -9.85
N PHE A 17 -0.98 7.89 -9.39
CA PHE A 17 -1.27 7.76 -7.96
C PHE A 17 -0.63 6.51 -7.34
N TYR A 18 -0.67 5.38 -8.05
CA TYR A 18 0.03 4.15 -7.65
C TYR A 18 1.54 4.35 -7.51
N TYR A 19 2.19 4.95 -8.52
CA TYR A 19 3.63 5.21 -8.47
C TYR A 19 4.01 6.26 -7.41
N ALA A 20 3.18 7.28 -7.19
CA ALA A 20 3.38 8.25 -6.13
C ALA A 20 3.33 7.57 -4.75
N PHE A 21 2.37 6.67 -4.52
CA PHE A 21 2.26 5.92 -3.27
C PHE A 21 3.46 4.99 -3.05
N LEU A 22 3.88 4.26 -4.08
CA LEU A 22 5.06 3.39 -4.02
C LEU A 22 6.34 4.18 -3.75
N THR A 23 6.49 5.33 -4.40
CA THR A 23 7.64 6.24 -4.18
C THR A 23 7.64 6.77 -2.75
N PHE A 24 6.48 7.18 -2.22
CA PHE A 24 6.35 7.61 -0.84
C PHE A 24 6.82 6.53 0.15
N LEU A 25 6.35 5.29 0.01
CA LEU A 25 6.79 4.19 0.87
C LEU A 25 8.31 3.93 0.75
N SER A 26 8.83 3.99 -0.46
CA SER A 26 10.27 3.81 -0.73
C SER A 26 11.11 4.90 -0.07
N LEU A 27 10.65 6.16 -0.11
CA LEU A 27 11.32 7.28 0.56
C LEU A 27 11.30 7.12 2.08
N VAL A 28 10.20 6.64 2.66
CA VAL A 28 10.11 6.35 4.11
C VAL A 28 11.09 5.23 4.50
N LEU A 29 11.20 4.18 3.69
CA LEU A 29 12.20 3.12 3.92
C LEU A 29 13.63 3.67 3.83
N LEU A 30 13.95 4.46 2.80
CA LEU A 30 15.27 5.07 2.64
C LEU A 30 15.63 5.99 3.82
N GLY A 31 14.68 6.83 4.26
CA GLY A 31 14.87 7.66 5.45
C GLY A 31 15.15 6.82 6.70
N SER A 32 14.42 5.70 6.86
CA SER A 32 14.66 4.76 7.96
C SER A 32 16.06 4.16 7.90
N LEU A 33 16.53 3.74 6.72
CA LEU A 33 17.88 3.18 6.53
C LEU A 33 18.99 4.17 6.86
N ILE A 34 18.84 5.43 6.44
CA ILE A 34 19.80 6.51 6.75
C ILE A 34 19.88 6.74 8.26
N LEU A 35 18.74 6.67 8.96
CA LEU A 35 18.67 6.90 10.40
C LEU A 35 19.12 5.68 11.24
N TYR A 36 19.13 4.48 10.66
CA TYR A 36 19.43 3.25 11.40
C TYR A 36 20.73 3.24 12.21
N PRO A 37 21.87 3.74 11.69
CA PRO A 37 23.14 3.74 12.43
C PRO A 37 23.08 4.53 13.74
N PHE A 38 22.18 5.51 13.85
CA PHE A 38 22.07 6.39 15.01
C PHE A 38 21.23 5.83 16.16
N PHE A 39 20.39 4.82 15.90
CA PHE A 39 19.41 4.30 16.87
C PHE A 39 19.48 2.77 17.05
N LYS A 40 20.59 2.14 16.66
CA LYS A 40 20.74 0.67 16.67
C LYS A 40 20.65 0.10 18.08
N LEU A 41 19.59 -0.66 18.34
CA LEU A 41 19.35 -1.37 19.59
C LEU A 41 19.50 -2.89 19.38
N PRO A 42 20.24 -3.60 20.26
CA PRO A 42 20.26 -5.06 20.24
C PRO A 42 18.92 -5.60 20.74
N LEU A 43 18.15 -6.22 19.87
CA LEU A 43 16.86 -6.81 20.21
C LEU A 43 16.98 -8.32 20.50
N PRO A 44 16.28 -8.85 21.52
CA PRO A 44 16.18 -10.28 21.74
C PRO A 44 15.50 -10.99 20.56
N ALA A 45 15.97 -12.20 20.22
CA ALA A 45 15.42 -12.98 19.12
C ALA A 45 13.90 -13.23 19.25
N LYS A 46 13.41 -13.48 20.47
CA LYS A 46 11.97 -13.65 20.73
C LYS A 46 11.15 -12.44 20.29
N MET A 47 11.67 -11.23 20.54
CA MET A 47 11.00 -9.99 20.18
C MET A 47 10.93 -9.80 18.66
N LEU A 48 12.02 -10.13 17.95
CA LEU A 48 12.04 -10.12 16.49
C LEU A 48 11.01 -11.09 15.91
N ILE A 49 10.88 -12.30 16.48
CA ILE A 49 9.89 -13.30 16.05
C ILE A 49 8.48 -12.76 16.26
N TYR A 50 8.13 -12.27 17.46
CA TYR A 50 6.79 -11.77 17.73
C TYR A 50 6.42 -10.57 16.86
N ALA A 51 7.34 -9.62 16.68
CA ALA A 51 7.13 -8.46 15.81
C ALA A 51 6.94 -8.87 14.35
N SER A 52 7.75 -9.81 13.84
CA SER A 52 7.63 -10.31 12.47
C SER A 52 6.31 -11.07 12.26
N SER A 53 5.92 -11.90 13.22
CA SER A 53 4.64 -12.62 13.21
C SER A 53 3.45 -11.67 13.22
N LEU A 54 3.52 -10.57 14.00
CA LEU A 54 2.50 -9.53 13.99
C LEU A 54 2.35 -8.89 12.60
N VAL A 55 3.47 -8.50 11.98
CA VAL A 55 3.47 -7.91 10.63
C VAL A 55 2.91 -8.88 9.58
N LEU A 56 3.26 -10.17 9.67
CA LEU A 56 2.71 -11.22 8.83
C LEU A 56 1.20 -11.37 9.01
N LEU A 57 0.71 -11.36 10.25
CA LEU A 57 -0.70 -11.44 10.58
C LEU A 57 -1.45 -10.23 10.02
N VAL A 58 -0.90 -9.02 10.16
CA VAL A 58 -1.46 -7.80 9.55
C VAL A 58 -1.53 -7.94 8.03
N ALA A 59 -0.50 -8.46 7.37
CA ALA A 59 -0.53 -8.70 5.92
C ALA A 59 -1.60 -9.71 5.51
N MET A 60 -1.75 -10.79 6.27
CA MET A 60 -2.73 -11.84 6.02
C MET A 60 -4.17 -11.32 6.01
N PHE A 61 -4.50 -10.33 6.85
CA PHE A 61 -5.84 -9.72 6.86
C PHE A 61 -5.96 -8.53 5.90
N SER A 62 -4.97 -7.63 5.92
CA SER A 62 -5.05 -6.37 5.16
C SER A 62 -5.03 -6.59 3.64
N ILE A 63 -4.21 -7.52 3.13
CA ILE A 63 -4.11 -7.74 1.68
C ILE A 63 -5.44 -8.25 1.10
N PRO A 64 -6.09 -9.31 1.65
CA PRO A 64 -7.42 -9.72 1.19
C PRO A 64 -8.47 -8.60 1.30
N ILE A 65 -8.49 -7.85 2.40
CA ILE A 65 -9.42 -6.73 2.57
C ILE A 65 -9.21 -5.68 1.46
N SER A 66 -7.95 -5.33 1.15
CA SER A 66 -7.64 -4.37 0.09
C SER A 66 -8.16 -4.82 -1.28
N LEU A 67 -8.11 -6.12 -1.57
CA LEU A 67 -8.64 -6.72 -2.80
C LEU A 67 -10.17 -6.67 -2.83
N VAL A 68 -10.82 -6.94 -1.69
CA VAL A 68 -12.28 -6.86 -1.56
C VAL A 68 -12.76 -5.42 -1.76
N ILE A 69 -12.12 -4.42 -1.13
CA ILE A 69 -12.47 -3.01 -1.31
C ILE A 69 -12.29 -2.59 -2.77
N ARG A 70 -11.19 -3.01 -3.40
CA ARG A 70 -10.99 -2.77 -4.82
C ARG A 70 -12.12 -3.39 -5.65
N LYS A 71 -12.54 -4.63 -5.41
CA LYS A 71 -13.51 -5.31 -6.29
C LYS A 71 -14.97 -4.94 -6.01
N ARG A 72 -15.35 -4.71 -4.74
CA ARG A 72 -16.75 -4.62 -4.31
C ARG A 72 -17.11 -3.34 -3.57
N GLY A 73 -16.14 -2.64 -2.98
CA GLY A 73 -16.41 -1.50 -2.10
C GLY A 73 -16.83 -0.23 -2.83
N PHE A 74 -16.31 -0.01 -4.04
CA PHE A 74 -16.54 1.21 -4.81
C PHE A 74 -16.58 0.90 -6.32
N PRO A 75 -17.70 0.41 -6.86
CA PRO A 75 -17.83 0.25 -8.30
C PRO A 75 -17.75 1.62 -8.97
N VAL A 76 -16.81 1.78 -9.92
CA VAL A 76 -16.70 3.00 -10.73
C VAL A 76 -17.52 2.74 -11.99
N ILE A 77 -18.70 3.37 -12.06
CA ILE A 77 -19.60 3.27 -13.20
C ILE A 77 -19.28 4.43 -14.14
N SER A 78 -18.80 4.11 -15.33
CA SER A 78 -18.31 5.08 -16.31
C SER A 78 -19.37 6.09 -16.77
N ASP A 79 -20.65 5.70 -16.80
CA ASP A 79 -21.77 6.55 -17.20
C ASP A 79 -22.13 7.64 -16.18
N THR A 80 -21.83 7.45 -14.88
CA THR A 80 -22.14 8.44 -13.83
C THR A 80 -20.91 9.21 -13.35
N ASP A 81 -19.71 8.65 -13.49
CA ASP A 81 -18.43 9.28 -13.13
C ASP A 81 -17.48 9.33 -14.35
N PRO A 82 -17.70 10.24 -15.32
CA PRO A 82 -16.93 10.29 -16.57
C PRO A 82 -15.48 10.78 -16.41
N TYR A 83 -15.04 11.09 -15.18
CA TYR A 83 -13.70 11.60 -14.87
C TYR A 83 -13.11 10.89 -13.64
N TRP A 84 -11.85 11.18 -13.31
CA TRP A 84 -11.25 10.81 -12.03
C TRP A 84 -12.08 11.41 -10.88
N SER A 85 -13.08 10.67 -10.44
CA SER A 85 -14.07 11.11 -9.48
C SER A 85 -13.57 10.94 -8.06
N TYR A 86 -14.28 11.58 -7.12
CA TYR A 86 -14.07 11.35 -5.70
C TYR A 86 -14.19 9.86 -5.34
N THR A 87 -15.13 9.14 -5.97
CA THR A 87 -15.37 7.71 -5.78
C THR A 87 -14.17 6.86 -6.21
N ALA A 88 -13.62 7.14 -7.39
CA ALA A 88 -12.45 6.42 -7.91
C ALA A 88 -11.19 6.70 -7.08
N THR A 89 -11.01 7.96 -6.67
CA THR A 89 -9.91 8.34 -5.77
C THR A 89 -10.02 7.57 -4.46
N ARG A 90 -11.22 7.53 -3.86
CA ARG A 90 -11.48 6.83 -2.61
C ARG A 90 -11.20 5.34 -2.72
N ARG A 91 -11.61 4.69 -3.81
CA ARG A 91 -11.34 3.27 -4.08
C ARG A 91 -9.85 2.94 -4.05
N TYR A 92 -9.06 3.64 -4.86
CA TYR A 92 -7.61 3.39 -4.96
C TYR A 92 -6.87 3.84 -3.71
N PHE A 93 -7.27 4.95 -3.11
CA PHE A 93 -6.69 5.42 -1.86
C PHE A 93 -6.84 4.35 -0.76
N TRP A 94 -8.06 3.88 -0.50
CA TRP A 94 -8.27 2.89 0.55
C TRP A 94 -7.65 1.54 0.23
N SER A 95 -7.66 1.09 -1.03
CA SER A 95 -6.99 -0.17 -1.38
C SER A 95 -5.47 -0.07 -1.17
N PHE A 96 -4.83 1.04 -1.54
CA PHE A 96 -3.40 1.24 -1.36
C PHE A 96 -3.03 1.43 0.11
N VAL A 97 -3.79 2.22 0.85
CA VAL A 97 -3.58 2.44 2.30
C VAL A 97 -3.68 1.12 3.07
N ILE A 98 -4.71 0.32 2.79
CA ILE A 98 -4.88 -0.97 3.48
C ILE A 98 -3.77 -1.95 3.07
N ALA A 99 -3.44 -2.05 1.79
CA ALA A 99 -2.29 -2.86 1.35
C ALA A 99 -0.95 -2.36 1.95
N GLY A 100 -0.88 -1.08 2.33
CA GLY A 100 0.24 -0.43 3.00
C GLY A 100 0.35 -0.70 4.51
N LEU A 101 -0.67 -1.26 5.15
CA LEU A 101 -0.67 -1.49 6.60
C LEU A 101 0.49 -2.34 7.12
N PRO A 102 0.95 -3.42 6.44
CA PRO A 102 2.10 -4.20 6.90
C PRO A 102 3.36 -3.35 7.08
N PHE A 103 3.67 -2.50 6.11
CA PHE A 103 4.77 -1.54 6.22
C PHE A 103 4.51 -0.47 7.27
N GLY A 104 3.29 0.07 7.38
CA GLY A 104 2.93 1.04 8.40
C GLY A 104 3.14 0.51 9.82
N VAL A 105 2.68 -0.71 10.11
CA VAL A 105 2.90 -1.38 11.39
C VAL A 105 4.38 -1.67 11.62
N ALA A 106 5.09 -2.18 10.61
CA ALA A 106 6.53 -2.43 10.71
C ALA A 106 7.32 -1.14 10.96
N PHE A 107 6.91 -0.02 10.37
CA PHE A 107 7.51 1.30 10.60
C PHE A 107 7.29 1.81 12.01
N LEU A 108 6.10 1.62 12.60
CA LEU A 108 5.85 1.94 14.01
C LEU A 108 6.74 1.10 14.94
N ILE A 109 6.87 -0.20 14.67
CA ILE A 109 7.78 -1.08 15.41
C ILE A 109 9.23 -0.61 15.25
N TYR A 110 9.62 -0.17 14.04
CA TYR A 110 10.94 0.37 13.78
C TYR A 110 11.21 1.66 14.57
N ILE A 111 10.25 2.57 14.71
CA ILE A 111 10.43 3.77 15.54
C ILE A 111 10.72 3.41 17.01
N ILE A 112 10.08 2.37 17.53
CA ILE A 112 10.17 2.01 18.96
C ILE A 112 11.41 1.14 19.23
N PHE A 113 11.70 0.18 18.35
CA PHE A 113 12.69 -0.88 18.61
C PHE A 113 13.85 -0.89 17.61
N THR A 114 13.79 -0.05 16.56
CA THR A 114 14.82 0.07 15.52
C THR A 114 15.19 -1.26 14.86
N SER A 115 14.19 -2.10 14.51
CA SER A 115 14.43 -3.37 13.82
C SER A 115 14.34 -3.26 12.31
N LEU A 116 15.48 -3.31 11.61
CA LEU A 116 15.50 -3.35 10.14
C LEU A 116 14.85 -4.60 9.56
N LEU A 117 15.03 -5.75 10.20
CA LEU A 117 14.48 -7.02 9.72
C LEU A 117 12.95 -6.94 9.65
N VAL A 118 12.31 -6.42 10.70
CA VAL A 118 10.85 -6.26 10.74
C VAL A 118 10.40 -5.22 9.70
N LEU A 119 11.14 -4.11 9.58
CA LEU A 119 10.87 -3.07 8.59
C LEU A 119 10.89 -3.60 7.15
N PHE A 120 11.92 -4.39 6.81
CA PHE A 120 12.03 -5.03 5.49
C PHE A 120 10.89 -6.01 5.23
N ILE A 121 10.54 -6.86 6.21
CA ILE A 121 9.42 -7.80 6.07
C ILE A 121 8.13 -7.04 5.77
N GLY A 122 7.81 -5.99 6.54
CA GLY A 122 6.63 -5.16 6.30
C GLY A 122 6.64 -4.51 4.92
N TYR A 123 7.79 -3.98 4.50
CA TYR A 123 7.96 -3.37 3.19
C TYR A 123 7.72 -4.37 2.05
N PHE A 124 8.34 -5.54 2.09
CA PHE A 124 8.17 -6.57 1.06
C PHE A 124 6.72 -7.08 0.99
N LEU A 125 6.08 -7.32 2.13
CA LEU A 125 4.67 -7.73 2.16
C LEU A 125 3.75 -6.65 1.59
N THR A 126 4.00 -5.38 1.91
CA THR A 126 3.27 -4.25 1.32
C THR A 126 3.52 -4.15 -0.19
N LEU A 127 4.74 -4.35 -0.68
CA LEU A 127 5.02 -4.38 -2.12
C LEU A 127 4.22 -5.48 -2.83
N CYS A 128 4.19 -6.69 -2.26
CA CYS A 128 3.37 -7.78 -2.77
C CYS A 128 1.88 -7.39 -2.81
N GLY A 129 1.36 -6.81 -1.72
CA GLY A 129 -0.01 -6.30 -1.67
C GLY A 129 -0.30 -5.26 -2.76
N LEU A 130 0.58 -4.28 -2.93
CA LEU A 130 0.47 -3.22 -3.93
C LEU A 130 0.52 -3.76 -5.36
N ILE A 131 1.35 -4.77 -5.65
CA ILE A 131 1.37 -5.44 -6.95
C ILE A 131 -0.01 -6.07 -7.25
N LEU A 132 -0.63 -6.70 -6.26
CA LEU A 132 -1.96 -7.30 -6.40
C LEU A 132 -3.07 -6.25 -6.60
N VAL A 133 -2.97 -5.09 -5.95
CA VAL A 133 -3.93 -3.98 -6.11
C VAL A 133 -3.56 -2.99 -7.24
N ARG A 134 -2.55 -3.29 -8.06
CA ARG A 134 -2.11 -2.42 -9.17
C ARG A 134 -3.29 -2.09 -10.11
N PRO A 135 -3.48 -0.82 -10.50
CA PRO A 135 -4.55 -0.41 -11.43
C PRO A 135 -4.54 -1.22 -12.73
N ARG A 136 -5.69 -1.75 -13.11
CA ARG A 136 -5.91 -2.54 -14.35
C ARG A 136 -6.96 -1.86 -15.22
N GLU A 137 -6.99 -2.24 -16.49
CA GLU A 137 -7.93 -1.70 -17.47
C GLU A 137 -9.38 -2.09 -17.17
N GLU A 138 -9.56 -3.26 -16.56
CA GLU A 138 -10.84 -3.83 -16.11
C GLU A 138 -11.47 -3.10 -14.92
N ASP A 139 -10.76 -2.14 -14.30
CA ASP A 139 -11.27 -1.44 -13.11
C ASP A 139 -12.35 -0.39 -13.44
N VAL A 140 -12.56 -0.07 -14.71
CA VAL A 140 -13.61 0.88 -15.17
C VAL A 140 -14.60 0.10 -16.02
N VAL A 141 -15.86 0.07 -15.58
CA VAL A 141 -17.00 -0.53 -16.30
C VAL A 141 -17.93 0.59 -16.71
#